data_AF-A0AAW1PZ77-F1
#
_entry.id   AF-A0AAW1PZ77-F1
#
_cell.length_a   1.000
_cell.length_b   1.000
_cell.length_c   1.000
_cell.angle_alpha   90.00
_cell.angle_beta   90.00
_cell.angle_gamma   90.00
#
_symmetry.space_group_name_H-M   'P 1'
#
loop_
_entity.id
_entity.type
_entity.pdbx_description
1 polymer ?
#
loop_
_entity_poly.entity_id
_entity_poly.type
_entity_poly.pdbx_seq_one_letter_code
_entity_poly.pdbx_strand_id
1 'polypeptide(L)'
;MALTILTAKLPSGETPVCGVTLEPYVTFRRGDALQPHTADEVPEEGLGDPRYSLRFRWYRSVLNRGGAVCWVHPQREATIQCVLCLRTNSDIRTSFHCSTECFKRHWQQHKESHEQKRLNGIQNGYAPEKNFKHDSTFSNSGETWIEVGKSRLYTPGEADIGCVLKCEIESIDAGSRYDTVTKTFTVSTNRVRPAATPPKRALVPITPPHQCVREGKFTVLTYNLLADLYATAEQFTYCQPWVLSWQYRKQNIIRELLGYGADILCLQEVQSTHYNDFLAPELEKHGYTAIFKKKTTEIYTRQNRFAIDGCATFFRKDRFSLVKKYEVEFNKAALSLSEAIPQEQKNAALNRLLKDNVALIAVLEALVPPFPQTSGPDGGDKPNRRQLLCVANTHIHANPELNDVKLWQVHTLLKGLEKIAASADIPMLVAGDFNSVPGSAAHDLLTKRSVEHGHRELQHDPLGILRPSSKLHHQLPLASAYAAMAGCRDGSTAVQRQQRRMDNKTREPKFTNIGKDFLGTLDYILYTDNSLVPTAMLELPEESEVKPRATSGLPNETWSSDHIALMSEFAYRPQYDARHSKDERR
;
A
#
# COMPACT_ATOMS: atom_id res chain seq x y z
N MET A 1 49.76 -3.65 -8.73
CA MET A 1 49.38 -5.01 -9.16
C MET A 1 47.87 -4.95 -9.38
N ALA A 2 47.37 -5.36 -10.55
CA ALA A 2 46.05 -4.96 -11.02
C ALA A 2 44.89 -5.58 -10.21
N LEU A 3 43.82 -4.80 -10.02
CA LEU A 3 42.50 -5.29 -9.62
C LEU A 3 41.93 -6.10 -10.79
N THR A 4 41.51 -7.35 -10.55
CA THR A 4 40.93 -8.21 -11.59
C THR A 4 39.50 -8.60 -11.22
N ILE A 5 38.54 -8.23 -12.07
CA ILE A 5 37.16 -8.73 -11.96
C ILE A 5 37.16 -10.23 -12.28
N LEU A 6 36.58 -11.04 -11.39
CA LEU A 6 36.47 -12.49 -11.55
C LEU A 6 35.14 -12.88 -12.20
N THR A 7 34.03 -12.36 -11.68
CA THR A 7 32.70 -12.57 -12.24
C THR A 7 31.84 -11.32 -12.08
N ALA A 8 30.96 -11.10 -13.05
CA ALA A 8 29.89 -10.12 -13.00
C ALA A 8 28.59 -10.80 -13.42
N LYS A 9 27.53 -10.63 -12.64
CA LYS A 9 26.19 -11.15 -12.92
C LYS A 9 25.16 -10.13 -12.48
N LEU A 10 24.02 -10.06 -13.14
CA LEU A 10 22.87 -9.34 -12.58
C LEU A 10 22.08 -10.29 -11.65
N PRO A 11 21.74 -9.88 -10.42
CA PRO A 11 20.98 -10.64 -9.45
C PRO A 11 19.52 -10.67 -9.89
N SER A 12 19.26 -11.46 -10.91
CA SER A 12 17.99 -12.11 -11.28
C SER A 12 18.18 -12.57 -12.72
N GLY A 13 18.19 -13.88 -12.94
CA GLY A 13 18.22 -14.48 -14.27
C GLY A 13 16.93 -14.27 -15.07
N GLU A 14 16.17 -13.21 -14.77
CA GLU A 14 14.84 -12.93 -15.31
C GLU A 14 14.73 -11.50 -15.84
N THR A 15 13.67 -11.33 -16.63
CA THR A 15 13.29 -10.14 -17.37
C THR A 15 13.17 -8.89 -16.48
N PRO A 16 14.03 -7.84 -16.66
CA PRO A 16 13.99 -6.65 -15.82
C PRO A 16 12.65 -5.94 -15.93
N VAL A 17 12.22 -5.25 -14.87
CA VAL A 17 10.94 -4.54 -14.83
C VAL A 17 11.19 -3.05 -14.70
N CYS A 18 10.45 -2.24 -15.47
CA CYS A 18 10.48 -0.79 -15.39
C CYS A 18 10.27 -0.33 -13.94
N GLY A 19 11.11 0.59 -13.46
CA GLY A 19 11.09 1.10 -12.08
C GLY A 19 11.76 0.22 -11.03
N VAL A 20 12.25 -0.99 -11.38
CA VAL A 20 12.99 -1.87 -10.46
C VAL A 20 14.49 -1.72 -10.67
N THR A 21 15.19 -1.23 -9.66
CA THR A 21 16.65 -1.02 -9.71
C THR A 21 17.40 -2.32 -9.94
N LEU A 22 18.27 -2.31 -10.93
CA LEU A 22 19.24 -3.36 -11.23
C LEU A 22 20.57 -3.03 -10.56
N GLU A 23 21.15 -4.03 -9.92
CA GLU A 23 22.43 -3.91 -9.22
C GLU A 23 23.33 -5.08 -9.62
N PRO A 24 24.41 -4.89 -10.40
CA PRO A 24 25.29 -5.98 -10.78
C PRO A 24 26.04 -6.54 -9.56
N TYR A 25 25.94 -7.86 -9.37
CA TYR A 25 26.80 -8.60 -8.45
C TYR A 25 28.16 -8.81 -9.11
N VAL A 26 29.19 -8.17 -8.55
CA VAL A 26 30.57 -8.23 -9.07
C VAL A 26 31.49 -8.79 -7.98
N THR A 27 32.34 -9.74 -8.36
CA THR A 27 33.42 -10.26 -7.50
C THR A 27 34.76 -9.93 -8.14
N PHE A 28 35.73 -9.58 -7.30
CA PHE A 28 37.06 -9.20 -7.74
C PHE A 28 38.15 -9.81 -6.87
N ARG A 29 39.38 -9.78 -7.37
CA ARG A 29 40.59 -10.20 -6.66
C ARG A 29 41.63 -9.10 -6.74
N ARG A 30 42.25 -8.81 -5.60
CA ARG A 30 43.37 -7.87 -5.46
C ARG A 30 44.69 -8.66 -5.49
N GLY A 31 45.48 -8.54 -6.55
CA GLY A 31 46.78 -9.21 -6.64
C GLY A 31 46.74 -10.73 -6.42
N ASP A 32 47.59 -11.21 -5.53
CA ASP A 32 47.83 -12.60 -5.09
C ASP A 32 47.00 -13.02 -3.86
N ALA A 33 46.01 -12.21 -3.45
CA ALA A 33 45.07 -12.59 -2.40
C ALA A 33 44.33 -13.89 -2.76
N LEU A 34 44.34 -14.85 -1.82
CA LEU A 34 43.72 -16.16 -1.97
C LEU A 34 42.18 -16.12 -1.95
N GLN A 35 41.58 -15.07 -1.38
CA GLN A 35 40.13 -14.92 -1.25
C GLN A 35 39.56 -13.81 -2.17
N PRO A 36 38.45 -14.06 -2.87
CA PRO A 36 37.74 -13.05 -3.65
C PRO A 36 36.96 -12.08 -2.74
N HIS A 37 36.89 -10.83 -3.17
CA HIS A 37 36.19 -9.72 -2.52
C HIS A 37 34.93 -9.33 -3.32
N THR A 38 33.94 -8.70 -2.68
CA THR A 38 32.68 -8.25 -3.33
C THR A 38 32.68 -6.75 -3.64
N ALA A 39 31.89 -6.33 -4.64
CA ALA A 39 31.72 -4.95 -5.14
C ALA A 39 31.60 -3.86 -4.05
N ASP A 40 31.10 -4.21 -2.86
CA ASP A 40 30.89 -3.27 -1.75
C ASP A 40 32.19 -2.76 -1.11
N GLU A 41 33.31 -3.43 -1.36
CA GLU A 41 34.62 -3.10 -0.78
C GLU A 41 35.53 -2.28 -1.71
N VAL A 42 35.06 -1.94 -2.92
CA VAL A 42 35.77 -1.09 -3.88
C VAL A 42 34.83 0.03 -4.35
N PRO A 43 35.23 1.31 -4.21
CA PRO A 43 34.34 2.40 -4.57
C PRO A 43 34.22 2.58 -6.09
N GLU A 44 33.13 3.24 -6.47
CA GLU A 44 32.89 3.68 -7.85
C GLU A 44 33.91 4.76 -8.25
N GLU A 45 34.19 4.84 -9.55
CA GLU A 45 35.02 5.89 -10.13
C GLU A 45 34.54 7.28 -9.67
N GLY A 46 35.44 8.08 -9.09
CA GLY A 46 35.17 9.43 -8.60
C GLY A 46 34.62 9.52 -7.16
N LEU A 47 34.43 8.40 -6.47
CA LEU A 47 34.04 8.37 -5.05
C LEU A 47 35.21 7.86 -4.18
N GLY A 48 35.83 8.75 -3.40
CA GLY A 48 36.96 8.43 -2.51
C GLY A 48 38.33 8.38 -3.19
N ASP A 49 39.38 8.12 -2.40
CA ASP A 49 40.77 8.01 -2.85
C ASP A 49 41.39 6.62 -2.56
N PRO A 50 41.03 5.58 -3.32
CA PRO A 50 41.85 4.38 -3.40
C PRO A 50 42.50 4.26 -4.76
N ARG A 51 43.71 3.72 -4.75
CA ARG A 51 44.46 3.22 -5.91
C ARG A 51 43.62 2.39 -6.91
N TYR A 52 42.50 1.80 -6.49
CA TYR A 52 41.62 0.98 -7.32
C TYR A 52 40.16 1.41 -7.23
N SER A 53 39.47 1.49 -8.37
CA SER A 53 38.04 1.79 -8.46
C SER A 53 37.34 0.97 -9.55
N LEU A 54 36.00 0.95 -9.52
CA LEU A 54 35.17 0.33 -10.55
C LEU A 54 34.40 1.39 -11.33
N ARG A 55 34.42 1.30 -12.67
CA ARG A 55 33.61 2.11 -13.56
C ARG A 55 32.47 1.27 -14.12
N PHE A 56 31.27 1.81 -14.06
CA PHE A 56 30.05 1.20 -14.59
C PHE A 56 29.53 2.04 -15.76
N ARG A 57 29.07 1.39 -16.82
CA ARG A 57 28.35 2.04 -17.92
C ARG A 57 27.17 1.19 -18.34
N TRP A 58 26.00 1.80 -18.37
CA TRP A 58 24.76 1.18 -18.79
C TRP A 58 24.41 1.63 -20.19
N TYR A 59 23.95 0.68 -21.00
CA TYR A 59 23.53 0.92 -22.36
C TYR A 59 22.18 0.27 -22.64
N ARG A 60 21.39 0.92 -23.49
CA ARG A 60 20.15 0.42 -24.05
C ARG A 60 20.33 0.07 -25.52
N SER A 61 19.78 -1.06 -25.95
CA SER A 61 19.76 -1.46 -27.36
C SER A 61 18.87 -0.55 -28.21
N VAL A 62 19.33 -0.10 -29.38
CA VAL A 62 18.54 0.71 -30.33
C VAL A 62 17.65 -0.14 -31.25
N LEU A 63 18.05 -1.39 -31.54
CA LEU A 63 17.32 -2.32 -32.42
C LEU A 63 16.80 -3.55 -31.65
N ASN A 64 15.50 -3.81 -31.75
CA ASN A 64 14.82 -5.01 -31.21
C ASN A 64 15.29 -6.28 -31.94
N ARG A 65 16.25 -7.02 -31.39
CA ARG A 65 16.72 -8.32 -31.94
C ARG A 65 15.70 -9.48 -31.87
N GLY A 66 14.40 -9.25 -31.96
CA GLY A 66 13.42 -10.35 -31.92
C GLY A 66 11.98 -9.91 -31.99
N GLY A 67 11.63 -9.19 -33.06
CA GLY A 67 10.28 -8.68 -33.26
C GLY A 67 9.83 -7.68 -32.21
N ALA A 68 8.67 -7.09 -32.42
CA ALA A 68 7.98 -6.38 -31.35
C ALA A 68 7.49 -7.37 -30.29
N VAL A 69 7.31 -6.93 -29.05
CA VAL A 69 6.67 -7.76 -28.01
C VAL A 69 5.19 -7.43 -27.89
N CYS A 70 4.41 -8.42 -27.49
CA CYS A 70 3.00 -8.20 -27.23
C CYS A 70 2.81 -7.23 -26.06
N TRP A 71 2.00 -6.19 -26.27
CA TRP A 71 1.60 -5.20 -25.28
C TRP A 71 0.96 -5.84 -24.03
N VAL A 72 0.15 -6.88 -24.24
CA VAL A 72 -0.53 -7.63 -23.16
C VAL A 72 0.37 -8.68 -22.53
N HIS A 73 1.22 -9.32 -23.34
CA HIS A 73 2.06 -10.45 -22.94
C HIS A 73 3.53 -10.17 -23.30
N PRO A 74 4.22 -9.28 -22.57
CA PRO A 74 5.58 -8.82 -22.90
C PRO A 74 6.62 -9.94 -23.05
N GLN A 75 6.32 -11.14 -22.54
CA GLN A 75 7.10 -12.36 -22.64
C GLN A 75 6.92 -13.14 -23.96
N ARG A 76 6.01 -12.70 -24.84
CA ARG A 76 5.72 -13.34 -26.14
C ARG A 76 6.03 -12.37 -27.27
N GLU A 77 6.64 -12.89 -28.32
CA GLU A 77 6.82 -12.16 -29.57
C GLU A 77 5.46 -11.76 -30.13
N ALA A 78 5.35 -10.51 -30.57
CA ALA A 78 4.18 -10.02 -31.24
C ALA A 78 4.12 -10.60 -32.65
N THR A 79 3.00 -11.23 -32.96
CA THR A 79 2.69 -11.74 -34.29
C THR A 79 1.70 -10.84 -35.02
N ILE A 80 1.11 -9.87 -34.31
CA ILE A 80 0.06 -8.98 -34.80
C ILE A 80 0.36 -7.54 -34.38
N GLN A 81 0.08 -6.60 -35.29
CA GLN A 81 0.10 -5.18 -35.00
C GLN A 81 -1.24 -4.54 -35.38
N CYS A 82 -1.76 -3.67 -34.52
CA CYS A 82 -2.98 -2.92 -34.75
C CYS A 82 -2.73 -1.79 -35.76
N VAL A 83 -3.37 -1.91 -36.93
CA VAL A 83 -3.27 -0.91 -38.02
C VAL A 83 -3.87 0.43 -37.62
N LEU A 84 -4.87 0.45 -36.73
CA LEU A 84 -5.44 1.71 -36.25
C LEU A 84 -4.40 2.52 -35.46
N CYS A 85 -3.58 1.86 -34.62
CA CYS A 85 -2.53 2.55 -33.86
C CYS A 85 -1.48 3.18 -34.76
N LEU A 86 -1.12 2.48 -35.85
CA LEU A 86 -0.20 2.98 -36.86
C LEU A 86 -0.76 4.23 -37.56
N ARG A 87 -2.06 4.24 -37.84
CA ARG A 87 -2.71 5.38 -38.52
C ARG A 87 -2.94 6.57 -37.62
N THR A 88 -3.17 6.36 -36.33
CA THR A 88 -3.49 7.42 -35.35
C THR A 88 -2.27 7.98 -34.62
N ASN A 89 -1.05 7.59 -35.02
CA ASN A 89 0.19 7.94 -34.31
C ASN A 89 0.09 7.64 -32.79
N SER A 90 -0.53 6.50 -32.46
CA SER A 90 -0.58 5.95 -31.10
C SER A 90 0.83 5.47 -30.68
N ASP A 91 1.07 5.28 -29.38
CA ASP A 91 2.35 4.67 -28.96
C ASP A 91 2.48 3.33 -29.69
N ILE A 92 3.51 3.23 -30.53
CA ILE A 92 3.72 2.06 -31.38
C ILE A 92 3.87 0.79 -30.54
N ARG A 93 4.35 0.90 -29.29
CA ARG A 93 4.52 -0.24 -28.38
C ARG A 93 3.20 -0.86 -27.95
N THR A 94 2.13 -0.07 -27.84
CA THR A 94 0.81 -0.58 -27.46
C THR A 94 0.04 -1.20 -28.62
N SER A 95 0.59 -1.12 -29.84
CA SER A 95 -0.04 -1.66 -31.05
C SER A 95 0.18 -3.16 -31.24
N PHE A 96 1.08 -3.79 -30.49
CA PHE A 96 1.56 -5.14 -30.76
C PHE A 96 0.88 -6.22 -29.90
N HIS A 97 0.56 -7.37 -30.47
CA HIS A 97 -0.10 -8.50 -29.80
C HIS A 97 0.50 -9.85 -30.21
N CYS A 98 0.60 -10.82 -29.30
CA CYS A 98 1.24 -12.12 -29.55
C CYS A 98 0.37 -13.11 -30.30
N SER A 99 -0.94 -12.86 -30.39
CA SER A 99 -1.89 -13.70 -31.12
C SER A 99 -3.22 -12.97 -31.34
N THR A 100 -4.03 -13.48 -32.27
CA THR A 100 -5.37 -12.93 -32.56
C THR A 100 -6.29 -13.02 -31.35
N GLU A 101 -6.15 -14.07 -30.56
CA GLU A 101 -6.93 -14.27 -29.33
C GLU A 101 -6.55 -13.26 -28.25
N CYS A 102 -5.25 -12.98 -28.08
CA CYS A 102 -4.77 -11.92 -27.22
C CYS A 102 -5.32 -10.54 -27.65
N PHE A 103 -5.31 -10.25 -28.94
CA PHE A 103 -5.88 -8.99 -29.46
C PHE A 103 -7.38 -8.88 -29.15
N LYS A 104 -8.16 -9.95 -29.40
CA LYS A 104 -9.61 -9.97 -29.15
C LYS A 104 -9.96 -9.84 -27.67
N ARG A 105 -9.29 -10.61 -26.81
CA ARG A 105 -9.57 -10.62 -25.35
C ARG A 105 -9.28 -9.28 -24.70
N HIS A 106 -8.31 -8.53 -25.22
CA HIS A 106 -7.89 -7.22 -24.70
C HIS A 106 -8.35 -6.06 -25.57
N TRP A 107 -9.27 -6.30 -26.51
CA TRP A 107 -9.75 -5.27 -27.43
C TRP A 107 -10.41 -4.10 -26.72
N GLN A 108 -11.20 -4.33 -25.67
CA GLN A 108 -11.88 -3.24 -24.95
C GLN A 108 -10.88 -2.25 -24.32
N GLN A 109 -9.88 -2.76 -23.60
CA GLN A 109 -8.81 -1.94 -23.02
C GLN A 109 -7.97 -1.25 -24.11
N HIS A 110 -7.71 -1.95 -25.22
CA HIS A 110 -6.97 -1.38 -26.34
C HIS A 110 -7.77 -0.29 -27.08
N LYS A 111 -9.10 -0.45 -27.20
CA LYS A 111 -10.02 0.50 -27.85
C LYS A 111 -10.09 1.83 -27.10
N GLU A 112 -10.06 1.81 -25.76
CA GLU A 112 -10.02 3.02 -24.94
C GLU A 112 -8.82 3.92 -25.29
N SER A 113 -7.67 3.33 -25.62
CA SER A 113 -6.47 4.08 -26.03
C SER A 113 -6.66 4.84 -27.35
N HIS A 114 -7.50 4.32 -28.26
CA HIS A 114 -7.90 5.02 -29.49
C HIS A 114 -8.91 6.12 -29.22
N GLU A 115 -9.87 5.87 -28.32
CA GLU A 115 -10.92 6.83 -27.99
C GLU A 115 -10.36 8.06 -27.26
N GLN A 116 -9.41 7.86 -26.33
CA GLN A 116 -8.69 8.95 -25.66
C GLN A 116 -7.91 9.84 -26.64
N LYS A 117 -7.26 9.26 -27.67
CA LYS A 117 -6.54 10.04 -28.68
C LYS A 117 -7.46 10.71 -29.71
N ARG A 118 -8.61 10.10 -30.04
CA ARG A 118 -9.60 10.71 -30.93
C ARG A 118 -10.22 11.98 -30.33
N LEU A 119 -10.33 12.05 -29.00
CA LEU A 119 -10.77 13.25 -28.27
C LEU A 119 -9.70 14.37 -28.27
N ASN A 120 -8.42 14.03 -28.44
CA ASN A 120 -7.30 14.97 -28.40
C ASN A 120 -6.87 15.54 -29.78
N GLY A 121 -7.60 15.25 -30.85
CA GLY A 121 -7.57 16.03 -32.10
C GLY A 121 -6.25 16.09 -32.89
N ILE A 122 -5.53 14.98 -33.08
CA ILE A 122 -4.28 14.97 -33.87
C ILE A 122 -4.50 14.43 -35.29
N GLN A 123 -4.01 15.18 -36.29
CA GLN A 123 -4.09 14.89 -37.73
C GLN A 123 -3.27 13.67 -38.17
N ASN A 124 -3.78 12.98 -39.20
CA ASN A 124 -3.11 11.92 -39.94
C ASN A 124 -1.80 12.44 -40.57
N GLY A 125 -0.67 11.83 -40.22
CA GLY A 125 0.60 12.09 -40.90
C GLY A 125 1.69 11.12 -40.43
N TYR A 126 2.33 10.44 -41.39
CA TYR A 126 3.61 9.77 -41.16
C TYR A 126 4.64 10.84 -40.75
N ALA A 127 5.12 10.81 -39.52
CA ALA A 127 6.26 11.62 -39.12
C ALA A 127 7.54 10.99 -39.72
N PRO A 128 8.35 11.72 -40.50
CA PRO A 128 9.64 11.22 -40.94
C PRO A 128 10.61 11.16 -39.75
N GLU A 129 11.42 10.11 -39.72
CA GLU A 129 12.53 9.90 -38.78
C GLU A 129 13.38 11.18 -38.67
N LYS A 130 13.44 11.79 -37.47
CA LYS A 130 14.31 12.93 -37.20
C LYS A 130 15.61 12.46 -36.54
N ASN A 131 16.67 12.52 -37.35
CA ASN A 131 18.05 12.91 -37.02
C ASN A 131 18.68 12.33 -35.73
N PHE A 132 19.50 11.29 -35.95
CA PHE A 132 20.55 10.84 -35.04
C PHE A 132 21.52 12.00 -34.72
N LYS A 133 21.69 12.32 -33.43
CA LYS A 133 22.77 13.16 -32.92
C LYS A 133 23.71 12.33 -32.06
N HIS A 134 25.00 12.61 -32.25
CA HIS A 134 26.21 12.18 -31.53
C HIS A 134 25.96 11.61 -30.12
N ASP A 135 26.06 10.29 -29.99
CA ASP A 135 26.60 9.54 -28.82
C ASP A 135 26.50 8.00 -29.02
N SER A 136 26.45 7.55 -30.28
CA SER A 136 26.33 6.14 -30.63
C SER A 136 27.71 5.48 -30.74
N THR A 137 27.99 4.50 -29.89
CA THR A 137 29.11 3.57 -30.08
C THR A 137 28.67 2.40 -30.97
N PHE A 138 29.46 2.13 -32.01
CA PHE A 138 29.26 1.03 -32.93
C PHE A 138 30.05 -0.19 -32.44
N SER A 139 29.40 -1.34 -32.27
CA SER A 139 30.12 -2.61 -32.12
C SER A 139 30.37 -3.24 -33.50
N ASN A 140 31.45 -4.02 -33.63
CA ASN A 140 31.78 -4.81 -34.83
C ASN A 140 30.72 -5.88 -35.19
N SER A 141 29.61 -5.99 -34.42
CA SER A 141 28.47 -6.88 -34.66
C SER A 141 27.25 -6.19 -35.31
N GLY A 142 27.34 -4.89 -35.64
CA GLY A 142 26.23 -4.11 -36.22
C GLY A 142 25.15 -3.69 -35.22
N GLU A 143 25.44 -3.76 -33.92
CA GLU A 143 24.51 -3.33 -32.86
C GLU A 143 24.76 -1.87 -32.49
N THR A 144 23.68 -1.08 -32.44
CA THR A 144 23.74 0.29 -31.91
C THR A 144 23.25 0.27 -30.47
N TRP A 145 24.07 0.82 -29.58
CA TRP A 145 23.82 0.95 -28.15
C TRP A 145 23.83 2.43 -27.78
N ILE A 146 22.90 2.85 -26.93
CA ILE A 146 22.84 4.21 -26.37
C ILE A 146 23.25 4.11 -24.91
N GLU A 147 24.24 4.89 -24.48
CA GLU A 147 24.59 5.00 -23.07
C GLU A 147 23.45 5.69 -22.29
N VAL A 148 23.00 5.08 -21.20
CA VAL A 148 21.85 5.52 -20.39
C VAL A 148 22.20 5.75 -18.92
N GLY A 149 23.38 5.35 -18.46
CA GLY A 149 23.80 5.58 -17.08
C GLY A 149 25.26 5.23 -16.82
N LYS A 150 25.83 5.80 -15.75
CA LYS A 150 27.24 5.60 -15.34
C LYS A 150 27.41 5.11 -13.90
N SER A 151 26.32 4.93 -13.18
CA SER A 151 26.33 4.46 -11.79
C SER A 151 26.34 2.94 -11.73
N ARG A 152 26.80 2.39 -10.60
CA ARG A 152 26.64 0.94 -10.31
C ARG A 152 25.18 0.49 -10.45
N LEU A 153 24.26 1.27 -9.89
CA LEU A 153 22.83 1.01 -9.93
C LEU A 153 22.19 1.62 -11.18
N TYR A 154 21.23 0.92 -11.77
CA TYR A 154 20.41 1.46 -12.86
C TYR A 154 18.95 1.07 -12.69
N THR A 155 18.05 2.05 -12.72
CA THR A 155 16.60 1.82 -12.66
C THR A 155 16.01 2.02 -14.06
N PRO A 156 15.53 0.95 -14.73
CA PRO A 156 14.97 1.06 -16.06
C PRO A 156 13.76 1.98 -16.09
N GLY A 157 13.73 2.91 -17.04
CA GLY A 157 12.61 3.82 -17.27
C GLY A 157 11.64 3.33 -18.34
N GLU A 158 10.59 4.11 -18.60
CA GLU A 158 9.60 3.77 -19.65
C GLU A 158 10.24 3.66 -21.05
N ALA A 159 11.29 4.43 -21.32
CA ALA A 159 12.01 4.38 -22.59
C ALA A 159 12.78 3.07 -22.80
N ASP A 160 13.01 2.30 -21.73
CA ASP A 160 13.75 1.05 -21.79
C ASP A 160 12.84 -0.16 -22.02
N ILE A 161 11.51 0.01 -21.89
CA ILE A 161 10.53 -1.07 -22.08
C ILE A 161 10.66 -1.69 -23.48
N GLY A 162 10.86 -3.01 -23.51
CA GLY A 162 11.08 -3.80 -24.72
C GLY A 162 12.54 -3.87 -25.15
N CYS A 163 13.42 -3.02 -24.62
CA CYS A 163 14.85 -3.00 -24.95
C CYS A 163 15.66 -3.96 -24.06
N VAL A 164 16.81 -4.39 -24.56
CA VAL A 164 17.83 -5.06 -23.75
C VAL A 164 18.72 -3.99 -23.12
N LEU A 165 19.07 -4.21 -21.85
CA LEU A 165 20.05 -3.40 -21.15
C LEU A 165 21.37 -4.16 -21.08
N LYS A 166 22.47 -3.43 -21.22
CA LYS A 166 23.84 -3.93 -21.12
C LYS A 166 24.58 -3.09 -20.09
N CYS A 167 25.21 -3.74 -19.11
CA CYS A 167 26.12 -3.10 -18.17
C CYS A 167 27.56 -3.52 -18.52
N GLU A 168 28.42 -2.54 -18.76
CA GLU A 168 29.86 -2.69 -18.89
C GLU A 168 30.53 -2.28 -17.58
N ILE A 169 31.47 -3.09 -17.13
CA ILE A 169 32.15 -2.94 -15.85
C ILE A 169 33.65 -3.03 -16.10
N GLU A 170 34.37 -2.02 -15.62
CA GLU A 170 35.81 -1.88 -15.79
C GLU A 170 36.47 -1.66 -14.43
N SER A 171 37.58 -2.36 -14.17
CA SER A 171 38.47 -2.02 -13.05
C SER A 171 39.54 -1.02 -13.49
N ILE A 172 39.76 -0.01 -12.65
CA ILE A 172 40.73 1.08 -12.82
C ILE A 172 41.81 0.93 -11.75
N ASP A 173 43.09 1.06 -12.15
CA ASP A 173 44.26 1.19 -11.25
C ASP A 173 44.93 2.56 -11.48
N ALA A 174 44.67 3.51 -10.60
CA ALA A 174 45.18 4.88 -10.67
C ALA A 174 46.69 4.99 -10.36
N GLY A 175 47.32 3.91 -9.89
CA GLY A 175 48.76 3.88 -9.59
C GLY A 175 49.67 3.52 -10.77
N SER A 176 49.11 3.30 -11.96
CA SER A 176 49.85 3.01 -13.19
C SER A 176 50.12 4.31 -13.96
N ARG A 177 51.27 4.41 -14.65
CA ARG A 177 51.64 5.62 -15.43
C ARG A 177 50.73 5.88 -16.64
N TYR A 178 49.87 4.91 -16.94
CA TYR A 178 48.74 4.99 -17.86
C TYR A 178 47.53 4.48 -17.08
N ASP A 179 46.36 5.10 -17.20
CA ASP A 179 45.10 4.54 -16.67
C ASP A 179 44.84 3.19 -17.34
N THR A 180 45.41 2.11 -16.78
CA THR A 180 45.31 0.78 -17.35
C THR A 180 43.94 0.22 -17.03
N VAL A 181 42.99 0.48 -17.93
CA VAL A 181 41.69 -0.21 -17.94
C VAL A 181 41.96 -1.69 -18.21
N THR A 182 41.64 -2.54 -17.24
CA THR A 182 41.67 -4.00 -17.44
C THR A 182 40.52 -4.47 -18.35
N LYS A 183 40.52 -5.76 -18.73
CA LYS A 183 39.44 -6.40 -19.50
C LYS A 183 38.03 -5.95 -19.04
N THR A 184 37.25 -5.36 -19.96
CA THR A 184 35.86 -4.98 -19.73
C THR A 184 34.99 -6.23 -19.56
N PHE A 185 34.18 -6.25 -18.51
CA PHE A 185 33.15 -7.26 -18.31
C PHE A 185 31.81 -6.71 -18.75
N THR A 186 31.04 -7.55 -19.45
CA THR A 186 29.74 -7.15 -20.00
C THR A 186 28.68 -8.13 -19.54
N VAL A 187 27.61 -7.60 -18.96
CA VAL A 187 26.40 -8.36 -18.62
C VAL A 187 25.21 -7.75 -19.35
N SER A 188 24.32 -8.58 -19.87
CA SER A 188 23.11 -8.12 -20.59
C SER A 188 21.86 -8.74 -19.97
N THR A 189 20.75 -8.02 -20.04
CA THR A 189 19.45 -8.45 -19.52
C THR A 189 18.60 -9.11 -20.61
N ASN A 190 17.49 -9.73 -20.21
CA ASN A 190 16.34 -9.88 -21.11
C ASN A 190 15.68 -8.50 -21.34
N ARG A 191 14.63 -8.44 -22.17
CA ARG A 191 13.93 -7.19 -22.48
C ARG A 191 13.26 -6.57 -21.26
N VAL A 192 13.30 -5.27 -21.06
CA VAL A 192 12.58 -4.64 -19.94
C VAL A 192 11.06 -4.79 -20.10
N ARG A 193 10.37 -5.25 -19.05
CA ARG A 193 8.92 -5.34 -18.96
C ARG A 193 8.32 -4.06 -18.40
N PRO A 194 7.11 -3.67 -18.82
CA PRO A 194 6.34 -2.67 -18.09
C PRO A 194 6.06 -3.14 -16.66
N ALA A 195 6.04 -2.21 -15.70
CA ALA A 195 5.55 -2.50 -14.36
C ALA A 195 4.04 -2.79 -14.42
N ALA A 196 3.57 -3.80 -13.70
CA ALA A 196 2.13 -4.03 -13.62
C ALA A 196 1.45 -2.85 -12.92
N THR A 197 0.19 -2.60 -13.26
CA THR A 197 -0.65 -1.59 -12.62
C THR A 197 -1.57 -2.27 -11.61
N PRO A 198 -1.79 -1.67 -10.42
CA PRO A 198 -2.84 -2.12 -9.51
C PRO A 198 -4.20 -2.20 -10.23
N PRO A 199 -5.03 -3.21 -9.93
CA PRO A 199 -6.37 -3.30 -10.50
C PRO A 199 -7.21 -2.08 -10.11
N LYS A 200 -7.93 -1.52 -11.08
CA LYS A 200 -8.87 -0.43 -10.80
C LYS A 200 -10.13 -1.00 -10.16
N ARG A 201 -10.47 -0.54 -8.96
CA ARG A 201 -11.70 -0.88 -8.24
C ARG A 201 -12.61 0.33 -8.15
N ALA A 202 -13.90 0.13 -8.40
CA ALA A 202 -14.87 1.22 -8.39
C ALA A 202 -15.47 1.43 -7.00
N LEU A 203 -15.84 2.66 -6.69
CA LEU A 203 -16.65 2.96 -5.52
C LEU A 203 -18.12 2.66 -5.87
N VAL A 204 -18.68 1.61 -5.28
CA VAL A 204 -20.04 1.13 -5.51
C VAL A 204 -21.02 1.89 -4.62
N PRO A 205 -21.93 2.71 -5.17
CA PRO A 205 -22.97 3.37 -4.39
C PRO A 205 -23.91 2.36 -3.76
N ILE A 206 -24.35 2.64 -2.54
CA ILE A 206 -25.33 1.82 -1.82
C ILE A 206 -26.48 2.70 -1.39
N THR A 207 -27.71 2.19 -1.50
CA THR A 207 -28.88 2.91 -0.98
C THR A 207 -28.79 2.95 0.56
N PRO A 208 -28.68 4.12 1.18
CA PRO A 208 -28.50 4.22 2.63
C PRO A 208 -29.80 3.82 3.36
N PRO A 209 -29.73 3.13 4.51
CA PRO A 209 -30.91 2.72 5.27
C PRO A 209 -31.67 3.89 5.92
N HIS A 210 -31.06 5.08 5.99
CA HIS A 210 -31.62 6.27 6.60
C HIS A 210 -31.35 7.52 5.76
N GLN A 211 -32.13 8.58 5.98
CA GLN A 211 -31.89 9.90 5.40
C GLN A 211 -30.51 10.42 5.85
N CYS A 212 -29.78 11.03 4.91
CA CYS A 212 -28.45 11.60 5.13
C CYS A 212 -28.36 12.98 4.48
N VAL A 213 -27.39 13.75 4.95
CA VAL A 213 -27.08 15.08 4.41
C VAL A 213 -26.19 14.92 3.17
N ARG A 214 -26.55 15.62 2.08
CA ARG A 214 -25.84 15.50 0.80
C ARG A 214 -24.48 16.21 0.80
N GLU A 215 -24.39 17.33 1.49
CA GLU A 215 -23.18 18.13 1.61
C GLU A 215 -22.24 17.54 2.68
N GLY A 216 -20.95 17.87 2.58
CA GLY A 216 -19.94 17.41 3.54
C GLY A 216 -19.64 15.91 3.50
N LYS A 217 -20.08 15.19 2.46
CA LYS A 217 -19.68 13.79 2.23
C LYS A 217 -18.18 13.66 2.13
N PHE A 218 -17.62 12.61 2.70
CA PHE A 218 -16.18 12.37 2.68
C PHE A 218 -15.84 10.88 2.61
N THR A 219 -14.63 10.56 2.21
CA THR A 219 -14.18 9.16 2.03
C THR A 219 -13.05 8.79 2.99
N VAL A 220 -13.09 7.56 3.48
CA VAL A 220 -12.06 7.00 4.36
C VAL A 220 -11.58 5.68 3.79
N LEU A 221 -10.27 5.52 3.69
CA LEU A 221 -9.60 4.30 3.26
C LEU A 221 -8.77 3.73 4.42
N THR A 222 -8.78 2.41 4.59
CA THR A 222 -7.82 1.69 5.46
C THR A 222 -7.02 0.68 4.66
N TYR A 223 -5.71 0.62 4.90
CA TYR A 223 -4.83 -0.28 4.17
C TYR A 223 -3.53 -0.60 4.92
N ASN A 224 -3.32 -1.89 5.23
CA ASN A 224 -2.03 -2.40 5.66
C ASN A 224 -1.11 -2.52 4.44
N LEU A 225 0.04 -1.84 4.46
CA LEU A 225 0.94 -1.70 3.31
C LEU A 225 1.98 -2.83 3.16
N LEU A 226 2.04 -3.77 4.10
CA LEU A 226 3.13 -4.75 4.23
C LEU A 226 4.49 -4.07 4.35
N ALA A 227 4.96 -3.87 5.59
CA ALA A 227 6.26 -3.22 5.82
C ALA A 227 7.38 -4.04 5.16
N ASP A 228 8.39 -3.37 4.62
CA ASP A 228 9.49 -4.05 3.91
C ASP A 228 10.29 -4.97 4.83
N LEU A 229 10.34 -4.67 6.13
CA LEU A 229 10.91 -5.54 7.14
C LEU A 229 10.18 -6.89 7.30
N TYR A 230 8.92 -7.01 6.85
CA TYR A 230 8.15 -8.26 6.84
C TYR A 230 8.05 -8.91 5.44
N ALA A 231 8.33 -8.17 4.36
CA ALA A 231 8.25 -8.62 2.96
C ALA A 231 9.41 -9.57 2.57
N THR A 232 9.53 -10.70 3.27
CA THR A 232 10.65 -11.65 3.14
C THR A 232 10.33 -12.83 2.21
N ALA A 233 11.34 -13.39 1.56
CA ALA A 233 11.19 -14.55 0.69
C ALA A 233 10.76 -15.82 1.47
N GLU A 234 11.05 -15.90 2.76
CA GLU A 234 10.61 -16.98 3.64
C GLU A 234 9.10 -16.94 3.90
N GLN A 235 8.55 -15.75 4.13
CA GLN A 235 7.12 -15.58 4.35
C GLN A 235 6.33 -15.71 3.04
N PHE A 236 6.90 -15.17 1.95
CA PHE A 236 6.27 -15.10 0.64
C PHE A 236 6.98 -15.99 -0.38
N THR A 237 7.09 -17.29 -0.11
CA THR A 237 7.86 -18.26 -0.93
C THR A 237 7.37 -18.40 -2.37
N TYR A 238 6.16 -17.93 -2.67
CA TYR A 238 5.55 -17.94 -4.01
C TYR A 238 5.84 -16.66 -4.81
N CYS A 239 6.41 -15.63 -4.18
CA CYS A 239 6.73 -14.36 -4.83
C CYS A 239 8.13 -14.38 -5.42
N GLN A 240 8.27 -13.80 -6.61
CA GLN A 240 9.59 -13.47 -7.13
C GLN A 240 10.21 -12.34 -6.28
N PRO A 241 11.53 -12.32 -6.03
CA PRO A 241 12.17 -11.31 -5.18
C PRO A 241 11.88 -9.86 -5.60
N TRP A 242 11.77 -9.60 -6.90
CA TRP A 242 11.47 -8.26 -7.43
C TRP A 242 10.05 -7.78 -7.09
N VAL A 243 9.09 -8.70 -6.88
CA VAL A 243 7.71 -8.37 -6.45
C VAL A 243 7.71 -7.87 -5.01
N LEU A 244 8.56 -8.45 -4.16
CA LEU A 244 8.69 -8.07 -2.75
C LEU A 244 9.48 -6.76 -2.57
N SER A 245 10.33 -6.41 -3.54
CA SER A 245 11.15 -5.20 -3.48
C SER A 245 10.32 -3.96 -3.20
N TRP A 246 10.69 -3.22 -2.15
CA TRP A 246 10.08 -1.92 -1.87
C TRP A 246 10.09 -0.96 -3.07
N GLN A 247 11.15 -0.97 -3.88
CA GLN A 247 11.24 -0.09 -5.06
C GLN A 247 10.12 -0.36 -6.07
N TYR A 248 9.71 -1.62 -6.20
CA TYR A 248 8.56 -2.01 -7.01
C TYR A 248 7.24 -1.65 -6.31
N ARG A 249 7.05 -2.17 -5.08
CA ARG A 249 5.79 -2.04 -4.33
C ARG A 249 5.39 -0.59 -4.10
N LYS A 250 6.34 0.30 -3.77
CA LYS A 250 6.05 1.70 -3.48
C LYS A 250 5.38 2.44 -4.65
N GLN A 251 5.74 2.10 -5.89
CA GLN A 251 5.16 2.70 -7.09
C GLN A 251 3.73 2.23 -7.34
N ASN A 252 3.41 0.99 -6.97
CA ASN A 252 2.05 0.46 -7.03
C ASN A 252 1.19 1.04 -5.92
N ILE A 253 1.71 1.05 -4.69
CA ILE A 253 1.04 1.58 -3.51
C ILE A 253 0.65 3.04 -3.74
N ILE A 254 1.57 3.90 -4.19
CA ILE A 254 1.25 5.31 -4.40
C ILE A 254 0.21 5.50 -5.52
N ARG A 255 0.30 4.72 -6.61
CA ARG A 255 -0.69 4.75 -7.70
C ARG A 255 -2.07 4.29 -7.24
N GLU A 256 -2.13 3.29 -6.38
CA GLU A 256 -3.39 2.79 -5.80
C GLU A 256 -4.01 3.84 -4.87
N LEU A 257 -3.25 4.39 -3.91
CA LEU A 257 -3.72 5.40 -2.97
C LEU A 257 -4.23 6.67 -3.70
N LEU A 258 -3.45 7.19 -4.64
CA LEU A 258 -3.83 8.37 -5.43
C LEU A 258 -4.98 8.07 -6.40
N GLY A 259 -5.03 6.85 -6.94
CA GLY A 259 -6.10 6.42 -7.84
C GLY A 259 -7.47 6.35 -7.16
N TYR A 260 -7.51 5.98 -5.87
CA TYR A 260 -8.75 6.00 -5.09
C TYR A 260 -9.12 7.41 -4.60
N GLY A 261 -8.14 8.28 -4.36
CA GLY A 261 -8.37 9.69 -4.04
C GLY A 261 -9.17 9.93 -2.76
N ALA A 262 -9.02 9.06 -1.75
CA ALA A 262 -9.79 9.15 -0.51
C ALA A 262 -9.43 10.39 0.31
N ASP A 263 -10.39 11.01 1.00
CA ASP A 263 -10.12 12.22 1.78
C ASP A 263 -9.25 11.95 3.01
N ILE A 264 -9.37 10.74 3.59
CA ILE A 264 -8.65 10.28 4.78
C ILE A 264 -8.07 8.88 4.51
N LEU A 265 -6.77 8.70 4.72
CA LEU A 265 -6.07 7.41 4.58
C LEU A 265 -5.58 6.94 5.95
N CYS A 266 -6.04 5.80 6.42
CA CYS A 266 -5.56 5.10 7.61
C CYS A 266 -4.66 3.95 7.18
N LEU A 267 -3.34 4.13 7.29
CA LEU A 267 -2.35 3.16 6.80
C LEU A 267 -1.67 2.46 7.98
N GLN A 268 -1.50 1.13 7.86
CA GLN A 268 -0.78 0.29 8.82
C GLN A 268 0.50 -0.26 8.16
N GLU A 269 1.42 -0.76 8.98
CA GLU A 269 2.73 -1.26 8.55
C GLU A 269 3.53 -0.26 7.70
N VAL A 270 3.43 1.02 8.06
CA VAL A 270 4.19 2.07 7.40
C VAL A 270 5.59 2.11 8.03
N GLN A 271 6.59 1.56 7.33
CA GLN A 271 7.98 1.63 7.77
C GLN A 271 8.45 3.10 7.88
N SER A 272 9.15 3.43 8.97
CA SER A 272 9.47 4.83 9.31
C SER A 272 10.30 5.54 8.24
N THR A 273 11.26 4.87 7.62
CA THR A 273 12.06 5.47 6.52
C THR A 273 11.17 5.70 5.30
N HIS A 274 10.27 4.78 4.99
CA HIS A 274 9.36 4.89 3.85
C HIS A 274 8.31 5.99 4.01
N TYR A 275 7.89 6.25 5.25
CA TYR A 275 7.06 7.40 5.58
C TYR A 275 7.80 8.72 5.26
N ASN A 276 8.99 8.91 5.83
CA ASN A 276 9.74 10.17 5.73
C ASN A 276 10.26 10.43 4.31
N ASP A 277 10.80 9.41 3.66
CA ASP A 277 11.56 9.58 2.42
C ASP A 277 10.68 9.50 1.17
N PHE A 278 9.46 8.97 1.28
CA PHE A 278 8.61 8.69 0.12
C PHE A 278 7.13 9.02 0.33
N LEU A 279 6.41 8.32 1.23
CA LEU A 279 4.96 8.44 1.31
C LEU A 279 4.49 9.85 1.68
N ALA A 280 5.10 10.47 2.70
CA ALA A 280 4.71 11.82 3.11
C ALA A 280 5.05 12.88 2.05
N PRO A 281 6.27 12.95 1.50
CA PRO A 281 6.58 13.88 0.41
C PRO A 281 5.71 13.68 -0.84
N GLU A 282 5.44 12.44 -1.26
CA GLU A 282 4.65 12.19 -2.47
C GLU A 282 3.16 12.51 -2.30
N LEU A 283 2.56 12.16 -1.16
CA LEU A 283 1.15 12.50 -0.88
C LEU A 283 0.98 14.00 -0.61
N GLU A 284 1.98 14.68 -0.06
CA GLU A 284 1.94 16.14 0.12
C GLU A 284 1.82 16.90 -1.22
N LYS A 285 2.52 16.45 -2.27
CA LYS A 285 2.37 17.00 -3.64
C LYS A 285 0.93 16.93 -4.14
N HIS A 286 0.12 16.01 -3.59
CA HIS A 286 -1.28 15.79 -3.94
C HIS A 286 -2.26 16.35 -2.90
N GLY A 287 -1.80 17.27 -2.05
CA GLY A 287 -2.66 18.03 -1.13
C GLY A 287 -2.96 17.33 0.21
N TYR A 288 -2.27 16.23 0.52
CA TYR A 288 -2.40 15.59 1.83
C TYR A 288 -1.46 16.21 2.86
N THR A 289 -1.87 16.16 4.11
CA THR A 289 -0.99 16.24 5.28
C THR A 289 -1.13 14.94 6.08
N ALA A 290 -0.22 14.69 7.02
CA ALA A 290 -0.18 13.43 7.74
C ALA A 290 0.21 13.58 9.20
N ILE A 291 -0.22 12.60 9.98
CA ILE A 291 0.37 12.28 11.27
C ILE A 291 0.86 10.83 11.24
N PHE A 292 1.95 10.56 11.95
CA PHE A 292 2.54 9.23 12.02
C PHE A 292 2.85 8.86 13.47
N LYS A 293 2.69 7.59 13.79
CA LYS A 293 3.10 6.99 15.07
C LYS A 293 3.78 5.65 14.79
N LYS A 294 5.08 5.60 15.06
CA LYS A 294 5.87 4.37 15.09
C LYS A 294 5.36 3.45 16.20
N LYS A 295 5.51 2.14 16.00
CA LYS A 295 5.57 1.16 17.09
C LYS A 295 6.74 1.50 18.03
N THR A 296 6.92 0.72 19.09
CA THR A 296 7.92 1.00 20.12
C THR A 296 9.18 0.14 20.05
N THR A 297 9.18 -0.93 19.25
CA THR A 297 10.30 -1.88 19.16
C THR A 297 10.90 -1.86 17.76
N GLU A 298 12.21 -1.63 17.68
CA GLU A 298 12.94 -1.72 16.41
C GLU A 298 13.35 -3.17 16.13
N ILE A 299 13.32 -3.56 14.86
CA ILE A 299 13.72 -4.87 14.38
C ILE A 299 15.02 -4.72 13.59
N TYR A 300 16.03 -5.53 13.93
CA TYR A 300 17.27 -5.58 13.15
C TYR A 300 17.05 -6.42 11.89
N THR A 301 17.10 -5.77 10.73
CA THR A 301 16.83 -6.37 9.43
C THR A 301 18.06 -7.07 8.84
N ARG A 302 17.83 -7.96 7.87
CA ARG A 302 18.91 -8.61 7.09
C ARG A 302 19.82 -7.66 6.33
N GLN A 303 19.36 -6.43 6.11
CA GLN A 303 20.13 -5.36 5.47
C GLN A 303 21.07 -4.67 6.48
N ASN A 304 21.29 -5.26 7.66
CA ASN A 304 22.10 -4.72 8.76
C ASN A 304 21.66 -3.32 9.21
N ARG A 305 20.34 -3.11 9.27
CA ARG A 305 19.73 -1.84 9.67
C ARG A 305 18.57 -2.08 10.62
N PHE A 306 18.42 -1.22 11.60
CA PHE A 306 17.22 -1.18 12.42
C PHE A 306 16.08 -0.56 11.61
N ALA A 307 14.94 -1.26 11.58
CA ALA A 307 13.72 -0.80 10.95
C ALA A 307 12.57 -0.90 11.94
N ILE A 308 11.60 -0.01 11.78
CA ILE A 308 10.39 0.03 12.61
C ILE A 308 9.24 0.56 11.77
N ASP A 309 8.09 -0.09 11.88
CA ASP A 309 6.86 0.32 11.25
C ASP A 309 5.91 1.02 12.24
N GLY A 310 4.75 1.44 11.73
CA GLY A 310 3.78 2.16 12.51
C GLY A 310 2.48 2.42 11.74
N CYS A 311 1.63 3.26 12.34
CA CYS A 311 0.39 3.72 11.74
C CYS A 311 0.55 5.16 11.26
N ALA A 312 0.08 5.45 10.05
CA ALA A 312 0.02 6.80 9.49
C ALA A 312 -1.43 7.16 9.15
N THR A 313 -1.84 8.38 9.47
CA THR A 313 -3.14 8.92 9.06
C THR A 313 -2.91 10.15 8.19
N PHE A 314 -3.24 10.04 6.92
CA PHE A 314 -3.20 11.14 5.96
C PHE A 314 -4.60 11.72 5.79
N PHE A 315 -4.69 13.03 5.57
CA PHE A 315 -5.95 13.69 5.25
C PHE A 315 -5.73 14.91 4.37
N ARG A 316 -6.72 15.18 3.51
CA ARG A 316 -6.70 16.30 2.56
C ARG A 316 -6.71 17.66 3.26
N LYS A 317 -5.71 18.51 3.00
CA LYS A 317 -5.54 19.85 3.62
C LYS A 317 -6.69 20.81 3.29
N ASP A 318 -7.35 20.62 2.14
CA ASP A 318 -8.49 21.43 1.68
C ASP A 318 -9.84 20.94 2.25
N ARG A 319 -9.85 19.80 2.93
CA ARG A 319 -11.06 19.16 3.46
C ARG A 319 -11.06 19.09 4.98
N PHE A 320 -9.89 18.89 5.58
CA PHE A 320 -9.74 18.67 7.00
C PHE A 320 -8.51 19.39 7.59
N SER A 321 -8.67 19.93 8.79
CA SER A 321 -7.56 20.42 9.62
C SER A 321 -7.43 19.63 10.91
N LEU A 322 -6.20 19.34 11.33
CA LEU A 322 -5.95 18.65 12.60
C LEU A 322 -6.24 19.57 13.78
N VAL A 323 -7.14 19.13 14.67
CA VAL A 323 -7.43 19.81 15.93
C VAL A 323 -6.60 19.22 17.05
N LYS A 324 -6.56 17.89 17.14
CA LYS A 324 -5.85 17.20 18.21
C LYS A 324 -5.40 15.81 17.78
N LYS A 325 -4.24 15.38 18.28
CA LYS A 325 -3.67 14.05 18.10
C LYS A 325 -3.59 13.36 19.46
N TYR A 326 -3.96 12.07 19.49
CA TYR A 326 -3.68 11.19 20.62
C TYR A 326 -2.93 9.96 20.12
N GLU A 327 -1.97 9.50 20.90
CA GLU A 327 -1.17 8.31 20.62
C GLU A 327 -1.38 7.32 21.76
N VAL A 328 -1.73 6.08 21.41
CA VAL A 328 -1.87 4.99 22.35
C VAL A 328 -0.72 4.03 22.10
N GLU A 329 0.06 3.76 23.14
CA GLU A 329 1.07 2.72 23.14
C GLU A 329 0.58 1.61 24.08
N PHE A 330 0.24 0.44 23.53
CA PHE A 330 -0.37 -0.62 24.34
C PHE A 330 0.62 -1.19 25.35
N ASN A 331 1.92 -1.21 25.07
CA ASN A 331 2.93 -1.59 26.05
C ASN A 331 2.93 -0.67 27.31
N LYS A 332 2.73 0.65 27.17
CA LYS A 332 2.62 1.56 28.31
C LYS A 332 1.38 1.24 29.15
N ALA A 333 0.25 0.96 28.50
CA ALA A 333 -0.97 0.53 29.20
C ALA A 333 -0.79 -0.85 29.87
N ALA A 334 -0.02 -1.74 29.26
CA ALA A 334 0.29 -3.06 29.80
C ALA A 334 1.15 -2.99 31.06
N LEU A 335 2.10 -2.05 31.13
CA LEU A 335 2.89 -1.81 32.33
C LEU A 335 1.98 -1.45 33.52
N SER A 336 1.05 -0.51 33.33
CA SER A 336 0.07 -0.16 34.37
C SER A 336 -0.84 -1.33 34.76
N LEU A 337 -1.22 -2.19 33.82
CA LEU A 337 -1.99 -3.40 34.14
C LEU A 337 -1.15 -4.41 34.95
N SER A 338 0.13 -4.56 34.61
CA SER A 338 1.03 -5.50 35.27
C SER A 338 1.30 -5.18 36.74
N GLU A 339 1.08 -3.94 37.17
CA GLU A 339 1.16 -3.53 38.58
C GLU A 339 0.03 -4.12 39.42
N ALA A 340 -1.12 -4.42 38.81
CA ALA A 340 -2.26 -5.06 39.47
C ALA A 340 -2.19 -6.59 39.48
N ILE A 341 -1.21 -7.19 38.78
CA ILE A 341 -1.03 -8.64 38.69
C ILE A 341 -0.12 -9.13 39.83
N PRO A 342 -0.41 -10.29 40.46
CA PRO A 342 0.45 -10.86 41.50
C PRO A 342 1.91 -10.99 41.05
N GLN A 343 2.85 -10.70 41.97
CA GLN A 343 4.29 -10.64 41.67
C GLN A 343 4.83 -11.92 41.02
N GLU A 344 4.30 -13.09 41.40
CA GLU A 344 4.65 -14.41 40.86
C GLU A 344 4.35 -14.54 39.35
N GLN A 345 3.31 -13.87 38.87
CA GLN A 345 2.89 -13.92 37.46
C GLN A 345 3.38 -12.72 36.65
N LYS A 346 4.04 -11.74 37.29
CA LYS A 346 4.41 -10.47 36.67
C LYS A 346 5.29 -10.64 35.43
N ASN A 347 6.29 -11.53 35.48
CA ASN A 347 7.17 -11.79 34.33
C ASN A 347 6.41 -12.43 33.17
N ALA A 348 5.52 -13.38 33.46
CA ALA A 348 4.66 -13.99 32.44
C ALA A 348 3.72 -12.96 31.82
N ALA A 349 3.17 -12.06 32.64
CA ALA A 349 2.31 -10.97 32.20
C ALA A 349 3.03 -9.97 31.30
N LEU A 350 4.24 -9.53 31.69
CA LEU A 350 5.04 -8.65 30.85
C LEU A 350 5.39 -9.31 29.51
N ASN A 351 5.85 -10.56 29.51
CA ASN A 351 6.17 -11.27 28.27
C ASN A 351 4.94 -11.42 27.33
N ARG A 352 3.75 -11.62 27.91
CA ARG A 352 2.50 -11.79 27.15
C ARG A 352 1.91 -10.45 26.67
N LEU A 353 1.92 -9.40 27.49
CA LEU A 353 1.23 -8.13 27.23
C LEU A 353 2.10 -7.03 26.63
N LEU A 354 3.42 -7.05 26.87
CA LEU A 354 4.34 -6.01 26.42
C LEU A 354 4.60 -6.16 24.91
N LYS A 355 3.58 -5.85 24.12
CA LYS A 355 3.61 -5.80 22.67
C LYS A 355 3.67 -4.35 22.21
N ASP A 356 4.39 -4.12 21.13
CA ASP A 356 4.76 -2.81 20.60
C ASP A 356 3.68 -2.16 19.72
N ASN A 357 2.51 -2.78 19.65
CA ASN A 357 1.34 -2.27 18.92
C ASN A 357 0.93 -0.87 19.42
N VAL A 358 0.39 -0.08 18.51
CA VAL A 358 -0.02 1.30 18.74
C VAL A 358 -1.36 1.61 18.09
N ALA A 359 -2.04 2.64 18.60
CA ALA A 359 -3.14 3.31 17.91
C ALA A 359 -2.87 4.80 17.79
N LEU A 360 -3.31 5.37 16.67
CA LEU A 360 -3.17 6.77 16.30
C LEU A 360 -4.55 7.39 16.12
N ILE A 361 -4.87 8.39 16.93
CA ILE A 361 -6.20 9.00 16.94
C ILE A 361 -6.07 10.47 16.55
N ALA A 362 -6.78 10.88 15.50
CA ALA A 362 -6.86 12.26 15.04
C ALA A 362 -8.27 12.80 15.28
N VAL A 363 -8.38 13.95 15.93
CA VAL A 363 -9.58 14.78 15.90
C VAL A 363 -9.38 15.81 14.81
N LEU A 364 -10.17 15.70 13.75
CA LEU A 364 -10.16 16.55 12.58
C LEU A 364 -11.35 17.51 12.61
N GLU A 365 -11.17 18.71 12.09
CA GLU A 365 -12.25 19.64 11.77
C GLU A 365 -12.50 19.59 10.26
N ALA A 366 -13.75 19.37 9.86
CA ALA A 366 -14.19 19.44 8.48
C ALA A 366 -14.30 20.91 8.04
N LEU A 367 -13.58 21.27 6.99
CA LEU A 367 -13.55 22.63 6.43
C LEU A 367 -14.76 22.92 5.53
N VAL A 368 -15.42 21.86 5.05
CA VAL A 368 -16.68 21.92 4.30
C VAL A 368 -17.76 21.27 5.18
N PRO A 369 -18.46 22.04 6.04
CA PRO A 369 -19.44 21.48 6.95
C PRO A 369 -20.67 20.95 6.18
N PRO A 370 -21.31 19.88 6.67
CA PRO A 370 -22.48 19.28 6.01
C PRO A 370 -23.75 20.11 6.14
N PHE A 371 -23.83 20.99 7.13
CA PHE A 371 -25.00 21.82 7.39
C PHE A 371 -24.74 23.25 6.92
N PRO A 372 -25.48 23.76 5.91
CA PRO A 372 -25.42 25.16 5.54
C PRO A 372 -25.78 26.04 6.73
N GLN A 373 -25.08 27.16 6.88
CA GLN A 373 -25.39 28.15 7.91
C GLN A 373 -26.80 28.69 7.67
N THR A 374 -27.76 28.36 8.54
CA THR A 374 -29.03 29.07 8.60
C THR A 374 -28.84 30.28 9.51
N SER A 375 -28.80 31.47 8.91
CA SER A 375 -29.07 32.71 9.64
C SER A 375 -30.44 32.55 10.31
N GLY A 376 -30.48 32.57 11.63
CA GLY A 376 -31.75 32.52 12.37
C GLY A 376 -32.64 33.70 11.98
N PRO A 377 -33.97 33.60 12.19
CA PRO A 377 -34.90 34.72 12.00
C PRO A 377 -34.53 35.94 12.85
N ASP A 378 -33.91 35.70 14.01
CA ASP A 378 -33.25 36.71 14.82
C ASP A 378 -31.79 36.78 14.39
N GLY A 379 -31.37 37.89 13.78
CA GLY A 379 -30.04 38.15 13.21
C GLY A 379 -28.86 38.14 14.20
N GLY A 380 -28.85 37.24 15.17
CA GLY A 380 -27.69 36.90 15.99
C GLY A 380 -26.89 35.78 15.32
N ASP A 381 -25.63 36.06 15.01
CA ASP A 381 -24.64 35.05 14.62
C ASP A 381 -24.62 33.92 15.67
N LYS A 382 -25.19 32.76 15.34
CA LYS A 382 -24.92 31.55 16.13
C LYS A 382 -23.43 31.23 15.94
N PRO A 383 -22.66 31.02 17.03
CA PRO A 383 -21.24 30.74 16.92
C PRO A 383 -21.00 29.55 15.99
N ASN A 384 -20.07 29.74 15.05
CA ASN A 384 -19.67 28.79 14.02
C ASN A 384 -19.41 27.40 14.64
N ARG A 385 -20.37 26.47 14.52
CA ARG A 385 -20.22 25.14 15.13
C ARG A 385 -19.28 24.33 14.26
N ARG A 386 -18.01 24.27 14.68
CA ARG A 386 -16.97 23.42 14.07
C ARG A 386 -17.49 21.99 13.93
N GLN A 387 -17.48 21.45 12.71
CA GLN A 387 -17.83 20.05 12.48
C GLN A 387 -16.59 19.20 12.73
N LEU A 388 -16.57 18.49 13.85
CA LEU A 388 -15.46 17.61 14.21
C LEU A 388 -15.70 16.17 13.72
N LEU A 389 -14.61 15.42 13.55
CA LEU A 389 -14.58 14.00 13.23
C LEU A 389 -13.39 13.36 13.96
N CYS A 390 -13.62 12.30 14.71
CA CYS A 390 -12.56 11.53 15.37
C CYS A 390 -12.23 10.30 14.53
N VAL A 391 -10.98 10.16 14.11
CA VAL A 391 -10.48 9.04 13.30
C VAL A 391 -9.42 8.30 14.08
N ALA A 392 -9.67 7.03 14.39
CA ALA A 392 -8.70 6.13 14.99
C ALA A 392 -8.15 5.17 13.92
N ASN A 393 -6.83 5.02 13.90
CA ASN A 393 -6.09 4.07 13.08
C ASN A 393 -5.25 3.17 14.00
N THR A 394 -5.35 1.86 13.87
CA THR A 394 -4.61 0.92 14.74
C THR A 394 -4.10 -0.30 13.98
N HIS A 395 -3.06 -0.93 14.54
CA HIS A 395 -2.61 -2.27 14.13
C HIS A 395 -2.47 -3.13 15.40
N ILE A 396 -3.47 -3.99 15.63
CA ILE A 396 -3.57 -4.89 16.80
C ILE A 396 -2.64 -6.09 16.63
N HIS A 397 -2.23 -6.70 17.75
CA HIS A 397 -1.28 -7.82 17.75
C HIS A 397 -1.68 -8.97 16.81
N ALA A 398 -0.72 -9.50 16.04
CA ALA A 398 -1.00 -10.48 14.99
C ALA A 398 -1.13 -11.94 15.48
N ASN A 399 -0.39 -12.32 16.53
CA ASN A 399 -0.26 -13.72 16.93
C ASN A 399 -1.64 -14.38 17.21
N PRO A 400 -2.05 -15.43 16.46
CA PRO A 400 -3.35 -16.07 16.58
C PRO A 400 -3.61 -16.73 17.94
N GLU A 401 -2.56 -17.05 18.69
CA GLU A 401 -2.64 -17.70 20.01
C GLU A 401 -2.85 -16.70 21.17
N LEU A 402 -2.82 -15.39 20.88
CA LEU A 402 -2.90 -14.31 21.88
C LEU A 402 -4.20 -13.51 21.77
N ASN A 403 -5.34 -14.19 21.63
CA ASN A 403 -6.66 -13.55 21.48
C ASN A 403 -7.05 -12.70 22.70
N ASP A 404 -6.61 -13.08 23.90
CA ASP A 404 -6.76 -12.30 25.13
C ASP A 404 -6.03 -10.94 25.04
N VAL A 405 -4.81 -10.93 24.49
CA VAL A 405 -4.05 -9.70 24.25
C VAL A 405 -4.72 -8.83 23.19
N LYS A 406 -5.19 -9.43 22.07
CA LYS A 406 -5.92 -8.70 21.03
C LYS A 406 -7.18 -8.04 21.59
N LEU A 407 -8.00 -8.82 22.32
CA LEU A 407 -9.22 -8.33 22.95
C LEU A 407 -8.92 -7.21 23.96
N TRP A 408 -7.87 -7.37 24.79
CA TRP A 408 -7.47 -6.34 25.74
C TRP A 408 -7.01 -5.05 25.05
N GLN A 409 -6.24 -5.13 23.96
CA GLN A 409 -5.83 -3.95 23.18
C GLN A 409 -7.04 -3.24 22.58
N VAL A 410 -7.96 -4.00 21.97
CA VAL A 410 -9.21 -3.47 21.42
C VAL A 410 -10.06 -2.80 22.49
N HIS A 411 -10.25 -3.45 23.63
CA HIS A 411 -10.98 -2.88 24.76
C HIS A 411 -10.33 -1.58 25.26
N THR A 412 -9.01 -1.56 25.41
CA THR A 412 -8.25 -0.37 25.83
C THR A 412 -8.43 0.79 24.86
N LEU A 413 -8.37 0.54 23.54
CA LEU A 413 -8.64 1.54 22.51
C LEU A 413 -10.06 2.11 22.64
N LEU A 414 -11.06 1.25 22.74
CA LEU A 414 -12.47 1.65 22.83
C LEU A 414 -12.76 2.46 24.09
N LYS A 415 -12.18 2.09 25.24
CA LYS A 415 -12.25 2.89 26.47
C LYS A 415 -11.56 4.24 26.34
N GLY A 416 -10.47 4.34 25.59
CA GLY A 416 -9.83 5.61 25.25
C GLY A 416 -10.76 6.50 24.40
N LEU A 417 -11.39 5.92 23.39
CA LEU A 417 -12.34 6.61 22.51
C LEU A 417 -13.61 7.06 23.25
N GLU A 418 -14.15 6.27 24.17
CA GLU A 418 -15.28 6.67 25.03
C GLU A 418 -14.98 7.95 25.82
N LYS A 419 -13.76 8.08 26.36
CA LYS A 419 -13.36 9.31 27.08
C LYS A 419 -13.35 10.52 26.16
N ILE A 420 -12.95 10.35 24.90
CA ILE A 420 -13.00 11.41 23.89
C ILE A 420 -14.45 11.74 23.55
N ALA A 421 -15.30 10.72 23.32
CA ALA A 421 -16.72 10.88 23.02
C ALA A 421 -17.50 11.56 24.17
N ALA A 422 -17.11 11.29 25.42
CA ALA A 422 -17.72 11.93 26.58
C ALA A 422 -17.36 13.42 26.70
N SER A 423 -16.20 13.82 26.17
CA SER A 423 -15.75 15.22 26.20
C SER A 423 -16.42 16.10 25.13
N ALA A 424 -16.88 15.49 24.04
CA ALA A 424 -17.59 16.17 22.96
C ALA A 424 -18.34 15.14 22.11
N ASP A 425 -19.58 15.48 21.72
CA ASP A 425 -20.39 14.68 20.80
C ASP A 425 -19.80 14.74 19.38
N ILE A 426 -18.78 13.91 19.13
CA ILE A 426 -17.97 13.89 17.91
C ILE A 426 -18.22 12.54 17.19
N PRO A 427 -18.65 12.57 15.92
CA PRO A 427 -18.71 11.38 15.08
C PRO A 427 -17.35 10.66 15.02
N MET A 428 -17.35 9.33 15.11
CA MET A 428 -16.11 8.55 15.16
C MET A 428 -16.00 7.55 14.02
N LEU A 429 -14.78 7.36 13.56
CA LEU A 429 -14.33 6.30 12.67
C LEU A 429 -13.21 5.53 13.35
N VAL A 430 -13.31 4.21 13.37
CA VAL A 430 -12.28 3.32 13.91
C VAL A 430 -11.87 2.37 12.79
N ALA A 431 -10.71 2.62 12.23
CA ALA A 431 -10.18 1.87 11.10
C ALA A 431 -8.87 1.18 11.48
N GLY A 432 -8.55 0.09 10.80
CA GLY A 432 -7.25 -0.56 10.96
C GLY A 432 -7.26 -2.05 10.71
N ASP A 433 -6.08 -2.62 10.91
CA ASP A 433 -5.87 -4.07 10.97
C ASP A 433 -6.02 -4.52 12.43
N PHE A 434 -7.09 -5.26 12.68
CA PHE A 434 -7.43 -5.75 14.01
C PHE A 434 -6.89 -7.16 14.26
N ASN A 435 -6.30 -7.81 13.25
CA ASN A 435 -5.82 -9.19 13.33
C ASN A 435 -6.84 -10.15 13.98
N SER A 436 -8.13 -9.87 13.79
CA SER A 436 -9.25 -10.50 14.48
C SER A 436 -10.34 -10.82 13.47
N VAL A 437 -10.66 -12.10 13.30
CA VAL A 437 -11.66 -12.56 12.33
C VAL A 437 -13.09 -12.25 12.81
N PRO A 438 -14.07 -12.14 11.89
CA PRO A 438 -15.46 -11.95 12.29
C PRO A 438 -15.97 -13.05 13.22
N GLY A 439 -16.61 -12.67 14.33
CA GLY A 439 -17.07 -13.58 15.39
C GLY A 439 -16.01 -14.00 16.40
N SER A 440 -14.80 -13.41 16.37
CA SER A 440 -13.88 -13.42 17.51
C SER A 440 -14.38 -12.52 18.64
N ALA A 441 -13.87 -12.67 19.87
CA ALA A 441 -14.28 -11.84 20.99
C ALA A 441 -13.95 -10.35 20.75
N ALA A 442 -12.81 -10.07 20.12
CA ALA A 442 -12.42 -8.71 19.76
C ALA A 442 -13.36 -8.10 18.70
N HIS A 443 -13.77 -8.88 17.68
CA HIS A 443 -14.75 -8.45 16.68
C HIS A 443 -16.15 -8.24 17.29
N ASP A 444 -16.57 -9.13 18.17
CA ASP A 444 -17.83 -9.01 18.91
C ASP A 444 -17.83 -7.76 19.80
N LEU A 445 -16.73 -7.46 20.48
CA LEU A 445 -16.61 -6.23 21.26
C LEU A 445 -16.78 -5.01 20.36
N LEU A 446 -16.12 -4.97 19.20
CA LEU A 446 -16.20 -3.87 18.23
C LEU A 446 -17.59 -3.65 17.63
N THR A 447 -18.31 -4.74 17.31
CA THR A 447 -19.55 -4.67 16.50
C THR A 447 -20.82 -4.86 17.32
N LYS A 448 -20.75 -5.57 18.45
CA LYS A 448 -21.88 -5.85 19.36
C LYS A 448 -21.79 -5.05 20.66
N ARG A 449 -20.73 -4.26 20.84
CA ARG A 449 -20.46 -3.42 22.03
C ARG A 449 -20.12 -4.18 23.31
N SER A 450 -20.20 -5.50 23.31
CA SER A 450 -19.89 -6.34 24.46
C SER A 450 -19.52 -7.75 24.02
N VAL A 451 -18.76 -8.45 24.86
CA VAL A 451 -18.46 -9.87 24.67
C VAL A 451 -19.37 -10.71 25.57
N GLU A 452 -20.00 -11.75 25.02
CA GLU A 452 -20.82 -12.67 25.80
C GLU A 452 -19.98 -13.43 26.83
N HIS A 453 -20.52 -13.61 28.05
CA HIS A 453 -19.80 -14.27 29.15
C HIS A 453 -19.31 -15.69 28.81
N GLY A 454 -20.07 -16.43 28.01
CA GLY A 454 -19.76 -17.79 27.57
C GLY A 454 -18.90 -17.89 26.30
N HIS A 455 -18.36 -16.77 25.80
CA HIS A 455 -17.60 -16.77 24.55
C HIS A 455 -16.33 -17.65 24.67
N ARG A 456 -16.10 -18.52 23.68
CA ARG A 456 -15.03 -19.54 23.70
C ARG A 456 -13.63 -18.97 23.96
N GLU A 457 -13.33 -17.79 23.38
CA GLU A 457 -12.01 -17.15 23.53
C GLU A 457 -11.77 -16.59 24.94
N LEU A 458 -12.83 -16.42 25.76
CA LEU A 458 -12.67 -16.02 27.17
C LEU A 458 -12.26 -17.20 28.06
N GLN A 459 -12.35 -18.44 27.58
CA GLN A 459 -11.91 -19.63 28.33
C GLN A 459 -10.38 -19.69 28.45
N HIS A 460 -9.67 -19.04 27.53
CA HIS A 460 -8.21 -18.97 27.52
C HIS A 460 -7.72 -17.59 27.98
N ASP A 461 -7.79 -17.34 29.29
CA ASP A 461 -7.26 -16.14 29.95
C ASP A 461 -6.29 -16.55 31.08
N PRO A 462 -5.05 -16.96 30.74
CA PRO A 462 -4.10 -17.54 31.70
C PRO A 462 -3.65 -16.55 32.78
N LEU A 463 -3.83 -15.25 32.57
CA LEU A 463 -3.40 -14.18 33.47
C LEU A 463 -4.57 -13.45 34.14
N GLY A 464 -5.82 -13.84 33.84
CA GLY A 464 -7.00 -13.17 34.38
C GLY A 464 -7.18 -11.72 33.91
N ILE A 465 -6.56 -11.32 32.80
CA ILE A 465 -6.52 -9.91 32.34
C ILE A 465 -7.87 -9.43 31.79
N LEU A 466 -8.78 -10.36 31.48
CA LEU A 466 -10.10 -10.08 30.94
C LEU A 466 -11.18 -10.08 32.03
N ARG A 467 -10.82 -10.34 33.30
CA ARG A 467 -11.78 -10.47 34.41
C ARG A 467 -12.05 -9.13 35.13
N PRO A 468 -13.30 -8.94 35.62
CA PRO A 468 -14.49 -9.73 35.32
C PRO A 468 -14.97 -9.47 33.89
N SER A 469 -15.43 -10.51 33.19
CA SER A 469 -15.89 -10.39 31.79
C SER A 469 -17.10 -9.46 31.63
N SER A 470 -17.82 -9.15 32.72
CA SER A 470 -18.85 -8.10 32.75
C SER A 470 -18.33 -6.70 32.39
N LYS A 471 -17.02 -6.45 32.49
CA LYS A 471 -16.40 -5.19 32.09
C LYS A 471 -16.01 -5.12 30.61
N LEU A 472 -16.13 -6.21 29.86
CA LEU A 472 -15.81 -6.25 28.43
C LEU A 472 -16.96 -5.68 27.59
N HIS A 473 -17.19 -4.37 27.72
CA HIS A 473 -18.21 -3.64 26.99
C HIS A 473 -17.82 -2.18 26.74
N HIS A 474 -18.47 -1.53 25.78
CA HIS A 474 -18.39 -0.09 25.54
C HIS A 474 -19.74 0.50 25.11
N GLN A 475 -19.84 1.82 25.06
CA GLN A 475 -21.05 2.60 24.78
C GLN A 475 -21.03 3.26 23.40
N LEU A 476 -19.88 3.25 22.72
CA LEU A 476 -19.78 3.75 21.36
C LEU A 476 -20.73 2.98 20.43
N PRO A 477 -21.60 3.67 19.67
CA PRO A 477 -22.55 3.02 18.77
C PRO A 477 -21.89 2.65 17.45
N LEU A 478 -20.89 1.77 17.50
CA LEU A 478 -20.10 1.39 16.33
C LEU A 478 -20.83 0.34 15.47
N ALA A 479 -20.74 0.52 14.16
CA ALA A 479 -21.13 -0.47 13.15
C ALA A 479 -20.03 -0.62 12.09
N SER A 480 -19.88 -1.83 11.52
CA SER A 480 -18.99 -2.06 10.38
C SER A 480 -19.57 -1.43 9.12
N ALA A 481 -18.76 -0.65 8.40
CA ALA A 481 -19.13 -0.03 7.14
C ALA A 481 -19.50 -1.10 6.11
N TYR A 482 -18.64 -2.09 5.88
CA TYR A 482 -18.86 -3.13 4.88
C TYR A 482 -20.06 -4.03 5.22
N ALA A 483 -20.41 -4.20 6.50
CA ALA A 483 -21.64 -4.89 6.90
C ALA A 483 -22.93 -4.21 6.38
N ALA A 484 -22.90 -2.91 6.08
CA ALA A 484 -24.03 -2.23 5.43
C ALA A 484 -24.25 -2.73 3.99
N MET A 485 -23.22 -3.22 3.30
CA MET A 485 -23.31 -3.76 1.95
C MET A 485 -24.17 -5.03 1.90
N ALA A 486 -23.96 -5.91 2.87
CA ALA A 486 -24.73 -7.16 3.00
C ALA A 486 -26.22 -6.91 3.30
N GLY A 487 -26.54 -5.82 4.00
CA GLY A 487 -27.91 -5.43 4.33
C GLY A 487 -28.62 -4.56 3.27
N CYS A 488 -27.90 -4.12 2.24
CA CYS A 488 -28.46 -3.22 1.23
C CYS A 488 -29.52 -3.93 0.37
N ARG A 489 -30.73 -3.37 0.28
CA ARG A 489 -31.83 -3.93 -0.52
C ARG A 489 -31.83 -3.46 -1.98
N ASP A 490 -30.82 -2.71 -2.37
CA ASP A 490 -30.64 -2.22 -3.73
C ASP A 490 -30.42 -3.39 -4.69
N GLY A 491 -31.30 -3.52 -5.68
CA GLY A 491 -31.27 -4.60 -6.66
C GLY A 491 -30.28 -4.40 -7.80
N SER A 492 -29.45 -3.35 -7.77
CA SER A 492 -28.48 -3.09 -8.84
C SER A 492 -27.45 -4.22 -8.96
N THR A 493 -27.01 -4.46 -10.20
CA THR A 493 -26.06 -5.53 -10.53
C THR A 493 -24.72 -5.36 -9.81
N ALA A 494 -24.28 -4.11 -9.59
CA ALA A 494 -23.06 -3.82 -8.85
C ALA A 494 -23.17 -4.23 -7.38
N VAL A 495 -24.27 -3.88 -6.71
CA VAL A 495 -24.55 -4.25 -5.32
C VAL A 495 -24.65 -5.77 -5.16
N GLN A 496 -25.38 -6.44 -6.06
CA GLN A 496 -25.49 -7.91 -6.04
C GLN A 496 -24.14 -8.60 -6.22
N ARG A 497 -23.25 -8.07 -7.06
CA ARG A 497 -21.88 -8.59 -7.19
C ARG A 497 -21.10 -8.43 -5.88
N GLN A 498 -21.20 -7.26 -5.23
CA GLN A 498 -20.53 -7.04 -3.95
C GLN A 498 -21.05 -7.96 -2.85
N GLN A 499 -22.36 -8.18 -2.78
CA GLN A 499 -22.96 -9.07 -1.79
C GLN A 499 -22.43 -10.51 -1.87
N ARG A 500 -22.06 -11.00 -3.07
CA ARG A 500 -21.42 -12.32 -3.24
C ARG A 500 -20.00 -12.39 -2.69
N ARG A 501 -19.37 -11.24 -2.45
CA ARG A 501 -18.02 -11.09 -1.88
C ARG A 501 -18.06 -10.89 -0.35
N MET A 502 -19.26 -10.83 0.22
CA MET A 502 -19.52 -10.82 1.65
C MET A 502 -19.78 -12.23 2.17
N ASP A 503 -19.51 -12.47 3.45
CA ASP A 503 -19.92 -13.67 4.16
C ASP A 503 -21.38 -13.53 4.64
N ASN A 504 -22.22 -14.52 4.34
CA ASN A 504 -23.65 -14.46 4.65
C ASN A 504 -23.96 -14.53 6.15
N LYS A 505 -23.07 -15.13 6.95
CA LYS A 505 -23.29 -15.31 8.40
C LYS A 505 -22.80 -14.09 9.17
N THR A 506 -21.62 -13.60 8.84
CA THR A 506 -20.97 -12.51 9.59
C THR A 506 -21.30 -11.14 9.02
N ARG A 507 -21.73 -11.08 7.75
CA ARG A 507 -21.98 -9.87 6.95
C ARG A 507 -20.72 -9.05 6.66
N GLU A 508 -19.54 -9.53 7.03
CA GLU A 508 -18.26 -8.89 6.74
C GLU A 508 -17.72 -9.38 5.38
N PRO A 509 -16.69 -8.73 4.80
CA PRO A 509 -16.00 -9.26 3.63
C PRO A 509 -15.58 -10.71 3.85
N LYS A 510 -15.50 -11.51 2.77
CA LYS A 510 -14.96 -12.87 2.86
C LYS A 510 -13.48 -12.86 3.27
N PHE A 511 -12.74 -11.88 2.77
CA PHE A 511 -11.34 -11.69 3.09
C PHE A 511 -10.90 -10.24 2.90
N THR A 512 -9.87 -9.87 3.64
CA THR A 512 -9.11 -8.62 3.48
C THR A 512 -7.61 -8.88 3.51
N ASN A 513 -7.16 -10.00 4.08
CA ASN A 513 -5.80 -10.52 3.99
C ASN A 513 -5.79 -11.86 3.24
N ILE A 514 -4.78 -12.04 2.38
CA ILE A 514 -4.54 -13.27 1.61
C ILE A 514 -3.07 -13.69 1.79
N GLY A 515 -2.83 -14.54 2.78
CA GLY A 515 -1.55 -15.21 2.97
C GLY A 515 -1.45 -16.53 2.21
N LYS A 516 -0.36 -17.27 2.47
CA LYS A 516 -0.15 -18.64 1.95
C LYS A 516 -1.23 -19.60 2.47
N ASP A 517 -1.37 -19.61 3.79
CA ASP A 517 -2.16 -20.58 4.56
C ASP A 517 -3.35 -19.92 5.30
N PHE A 518 -3.54 -18.61 5.10
CA PHE A 518 -4.63 -17.84 5.70
C PHE A 518 -5.35 -17.02 4.63
N LEU A 519 -6.68 -17.04 4.68
CA LEU A 519 -7.56 -16.20 3.89
C LEU A 519 -8.71 -15.77 4.81
N GLY A 520 -8.82 -14.48 5.08
CA GLY A 520 -9.84 -14.00 6.00
C GLY A 520 -9.85 -12.49 6.19
N THR A 521 -10.87 -12.01 6.89
CA THR A 521 -11.09 -10.59 7.16
C THR A 521 -10.44 -10.20 8.47
N LEU A 522 -9.51 -9.27 8.40
CA LEU A 522 -8.76 -8.72 9.54
C LEU A 522 -8.89 -7.19 9.63
N ASP A 523 -9.25 -6.55 8.52
CA ASP A 523 -9.31 -5.10 8.36
C ASP A 523 -10.75 -4.61 8.41
N TYR A 524 -10.98 -3.52 9.14
CA TYR A 524 -12.33 -2.97 9.33
C TYR A 524 -12.34 -1.44 9.24
N ILE A 525 -13.47 -0.89 8.80
CA ILE A 525 -13.83 0.52 8.98
C ILE A 525 -15.13 0.54 9.80
N LEU A 526 -15.02 0.90 11.07
CA LEU A 526 -16.17 1.08 11.95
C LEU A 526 -16.54 2.55 12.04
N TYR A 527 -17.82 2.84 12.20
CA TYR A 527 -18.33 4.21 12.31
C TYR A 527 -19.41 4.31 13.38
N THR A 528 -19.60 5.50 13.96
CA THR A 528 -20.73 5.78 14.85
C THR A 528 -22.04 5.88 14.06
N ASP A 529 -22.86 4.83 14.16
CA ASP A 529 -24.05 4.64 13.31
C ASP A 529 -25.19 5.62 13.58
N ASN A 530 -25.14 6.33 14.71
CA ASN A 530 -26.08 7.37 15.10
C ASN A 530 -25.75 8.75 14.50
N SER A 531 -24.58 8.93 13.88
CA SER A 531 -24.10 10.23 13.37
C SER A 531 -23.59 10.17 11.94
N LEU A 532 -23.13 9.01 11.47
CA LEU A 532 -22.66 8.82 10.10
C LEU A 532 -23.50 7.74 9.39
N VAL A 533 -23.50 7.81 8.06
CA VAL A 533 -24.14 6.82 7.17
C VAL A 533 -23.20 6.50 6.02
N PRO A 534 -22.84 5.23 5.79
CA PRO A 534 -22.12 4.84 4.59
C PRO A 534 -23.03 4.96 3.36
N THR A 535 -22.49 5.52 2.29
CA THR A 535 -23.22 5.79 1.04
C THR A 535 -22.57 5.14 -0.18
N ALA A 536 -21.31 4.72 -0.08
CA ALA A 536 -20.65 3.91 -1.09
C ALA A 536 -19.49 3.09 -0.48
N MET A 537 -19.10 2.00 -1.15
CA MET A 537 -18.01 1.09 -0.72
C MET A 537 -17.08 0.81 -1.88
N LEU A 538 -15.78 0.75 -1.63
CA LEU A 538 -14.81 0.32 -2.63
C LEU A 538 -15.00 -1.16 -2.89
N GLU A 539 -15.06 -1.51 -4.17
CA GLU A 539 -15.25 -2.87 -4.63
C GLU A 539 -14.27 -3.84 -3.96
N LEU A 540 -14.76 -4.98 -3.48
CA LEU A 540 -13.91 -6.09 -3.04
C LEU A 540 -13.51 -6.92 -4.27
N PRO A 541 -12.30 -7.48 -4.36
CA PRO A 541 -11.97 -8.42 -5.43
C PRO A 541 -12.60 -9.80 -5.17
N GLU A 542 -12.71 -10.63 -6.22
CA GLU A 542 -12.97 -12.06 -6.08
C GLU A 542 -11.68 -12.83 -5.79
N GLU A 543 -11.80 -13.96 -5.10
CA GLU A 543 -10.64 -14.80 -4.78
C GLU A 543 -9.86 -15.21 -6.05
N SER A 544 -10.56 -15.49 -7.14
CA SER A 544 -9.93 -15.86 -8.42
C SER A 544 -9.11 -14.73 -9.06
N GLU A 545 -9.39 -13.47 -8.71
CA GLU A 545 -8.67 -12.29 -9.22
C GLU A 545 -7.36 -12.04 -8.45
N VAL A 546 -7.31 -12.39 -7.16
CA VAL A 546 -6.15 -12.18 -6.29
C VAL A 546 -5.30 -13.44 -6.10
N LYS A 547 -5.92 -14.61 -6.23
CA LYS A 547 -5.31 -15.94 -6.07
C LYS A 547 -5.63 -16.81 -7.30
N PRO A 548 -5.05 -16.52 -8.48
CA PRO A 548 -5.35 -17.24 -9.72
C PRO A 548 -4.92 -18.71 -9.71
N ARG A 549 -4.03 -19.11 -8.79
CA ARG A 549 -3.56 -20.48 -8.59
C ARG A 549 -3.59 -20.84 -7.11
N ALA A 550 -3.81 -22.11 -6.78
CA ALA A 550 -3.83 -22.58 -5.39
C ALA A 550 -2.53 -22.27 -4.61
N THR A 551 -1.39 -22.25 -5.31
CA THR A 551 -0.06 -21.95 -4.75
C THR A 551 0.31 -20.46 -4.77
N SER A 552 -0.58 -19.59 -5.24
CA SER A 552 -0.38 -18.13 -5.24
C SER A 552 -1.01 -17.47 -4.01
N GLY A 553 -0.62 -16.23 -3.73
CA GLY A 553 -1.18 -15.40 -2.67
C GLY A 553 -0.85 -13.94 -2.94
N LEU A 554 -1.01 -13.09 -1.94
CA LEU A 554 -0.58 -11.70 -1.99
C LEU A 554 0.66 -11.49 -1.10
N PRO A 555 1.58 -10.56 -1.45
CA PRO A 555 1.57 -9.71 -2.64
C PRO A 555 1.81 -10.51 -3.94
N ASN A 556 1.56 -9.88 -5.08
CA ASN A 556 1.87 -10.44 -6.39
C ASN A 556 2.22 -9.30 -7.38
N GLU A 557 2.38 -9.62 -8.67
CA GLU A 557 2.78 -8.61 -9.67
C GLU A 557 1.86 -7.38 -9.65
N THR A 558 0.55 -7.55 -9.44
CA THR A 558 -0.45 -6.47 -9.48
C THR A 558 -0.84 -5.91 -8.10
N TRP A 559 -0.59 -6.64 -7.01
CA TRP A 559 -1.00 -6.27 -5.66
C TRP A 559 0.22 -6.19 -4.76
N SER A 560 0.44 -5.04 -4.12
CA SER A 560 1.72 -4.74 -3.44
C SER A 560 1.70 -4.84 -1.92
N SER A 561 0.63 -5.41 -1.38
CA SER A 561 0.48 -5.83 0.01
C SER A 561 -0.18 -7.21 0.02
N ASP A 562 -0.05 -7.95 1.12
CA ASP A 562 -0.83 -9.14 1.41
C ASP A 562 -2.27 -8.83 1.87
N HIS A 563 -2.56 -7.55 2.11
CA HIS A 563 -3.90 -7.03 2.37
C HIS A 563 -4.54 -6.37 1.14
N ILE A 564 -5.86 -6.19 1.21
CA ILE A 564 -6.68 -5.45 0.26
C ILE A 564 -7.16 -4.15 0.90
N ALA A 565 -6.94 -3.01 0.22
CA ALA A 565 -7.45 -1.74 0.71
C ALA A 565 -8.99 -1.75 0.80
N LEU A 566 -9.53 -1.26 1.91
CA LEU A 566 -10.95 -1.01 2.10
C LEU A 566 -11.21 0.49 2.07
N MET A 567 -12.33 0.93 1.50
CA MET A 567 -12.71 2.35 1.50
C MET A 567 -14.22 2.51 1.48
N SER A 568 -14.72 3.54 2.15
CA SER A 568 -16.14 3.89 2.15
C SER A 568 -16.34 5.41 2.09
N GLU A 569 -17.40 5.84 1.39
CA GLU A 569 -17.92 7.21 1.45
C GLU A 569 -18.96 7.32 2.56
N PHE A 570 -18.80 8.31 3.43
CA PHE A 570 -19.70 8.62 4.52
C PHE A 570 -20.41 9.95 4.29
N ALA A 571 -21.67 9.98 4.68
CA ALA A 571 -22.47 11.18 4.86
C ALA A 571 -22.83 11.37 6.33
N TYR A 572 -23.14 12.60 6.72
CA TYR A 572 -23.63 12.89 8.07
C TYR A 572 -25.13 12.62 8.17
N ARG A 573 -25.59 12.22 9.35
CA ARG A 573 -27.03 12.18 9.68
C ARG A 573 -27.54 13.57 10.04
N PRO A 574 -28.80 13.91 9.71
CA PRO A 574 -29.43 15.14 10.17
C PRO A 574 -29.39 15.24 11.70
N GLN A 575 -28.91 16.36 12.23
CA GLN A 575 -29.01 16.64 13.67
C GLN A 575 -30.44 17.10 13.97
N TYR A 576 -31.24 16.24 14.61
CA TYR A 576 -32.50 16.70 15.20
C TYR A 576 -32.16 17.45 16.49
N ASP A 577 -32.39 18.76 16.51
CA ASP A 577 -32.19 19.60 17.70
C ASP A 577 -33.17 19.12 18.80
N ALA A 578 -32.70 18.27 19.72
CA ALA A 578 -33.50 17.70 20.81
C ALA A 578 -34.06 18.76 21.79
N ARG A 579 -33.77 20.05 21.55
CA ARG A 579 -34.24 21.19 22.34
C ARG A 579 -35.66 21.63 21.98
N HIS A 580 -36.20 21.32 20.81
CA HIS A 580 -37.61 21.64 20.49
C HIS A 580 -38.62 20.59 20.97
N SER A 581 -38.17 19.36 21.27
CA SER A 581 -39.06 18.30 21.79
C SER A 581 -39.48 18.50 23.27
N LYS A 582 -38.85 19.43 24.00
CA LYS A 582 -39.22 19.69 25.41
C LYS A 582 -40.34 20.72 25.59
N ASP A 583 -40.61 21.56 24.59
CA ASP A 583 -41.69 22.56 24.66
C ASP A 583 -43.04 22.04 24.12
N GLU A 584 -43.06 20.94 23.36
CA GLU A 584 -44.31 20.28 22.94
C GLU A 584 -44.84 19.25 23.95
N ARG A 585 -44.19 19.11 25.11
CA ARG A 585 -44.65 18.25 26.22
C ARG A 585 -44.87 19.05 27.51
N ARG A 586 -45.50 20.22 27.41
CA ARG A 586 -46.07 20.93 28.56
C ARG A 586 -47.51 21.33 28.31
#